data_AF-A0A9E3FYC4-F1
#
_entry.id   AF-A0A9E3FYC4-F1
#
_cell.length_a   1.000
_cell.length_b   1.000
_cell.length_c   1.000
_cell.angle_alpha   90.00
_cell.angle_beta   90.00
_cell.angle_gamma   90.00
#
_symmetry.space_group_name_H-M   'P 1'
#
loop_
_entity.id
_entity.type
_entity.pdbx_description
1 polymer ?
#
loop_
_entity_poly.entity_id
_entity_poly.type
_entity_poly.pdbx_seq_one_letter_code
_entity_poly.pdbx_strand_id
1 'polypeptide(L)'
;MVKTITEIRSLARSHTRTAINVLVGVMRSKDATHAARVSAANAILDRGWGKAPQALGNGDDGALELVHRIERVIVQPETCEDP
;
A
#
# COMPACT_ATOMS: atom_id res chain seq x y z
N MET A 1 -7.94 25.10 10.14
CA MET A 1 -8.75 23.97 9.65
C MET A 1 -7.86 22.74 9.59
N VAL A 2 -8.21 21.67 10.30
CA VAL A 2 -7.40 20.43 10.35
C VAL A 2 -7.74 19.56 9.13
N LYS A 3 -6.73 19.01 8.46
CA LYS A 3 -6.94 18.11 7.32
C LYS A 3 -7.44 16.75 7.80
N THR A 4 -8.44 16.22 7.13
CA THR A 4 -8.94 14.85 7.35
C THR A 4 -7.91 13.81 6.90
N ILE A 5 -8.02 12.60 7.43
CA ILE A 5 -7.14 11.47 7.04
C ILE A 5 -7.20 11.19 5.54
N THR A 6 -8.39 11.34 4.93
CA THR A 6 -8.60 11.14 3.50
C THR A 6 -7.82 12.16 2.66
N GLU A 7 -7.85 13.43 3.05
CA GLU A 7 -7.10 14.50 2.37
C GLU A 7 -5.59 14.29 2.48
N ILE A 8 -5.09 13.88 3.65
CA ILE A 8 -3.68 13.55 3.86
C ILE A 8 -3.25 12.41 2.93
N ARG A 9 -4.06 11.34 2.83
CA ARG A 9 -3.77 10.21 1.93
C ARG A 9 -3.83 10.62 0.46
N SER A 10 -4.77 11.47 0.07
CA SER A 10 -4.86 12.00 -1.29
C SER A 10 -3.60 12.79 -1.66
N LEU A 11 -3.18 13.70 -0.77
CA LEU A 11 -1.95 14.48 -0.93
C LEU A 11 -0.71 13.58 -1.00
N ALA A 12 -0.61 12.56 -0.15
CA ALA A 12 0.51 11.62 -0.23
C ALA A 12 0.58 10.88 -1.59
N ARG A 13 -0.57 10.47 -2.14
CA ARG A 13 -0.64 9.80 -3.45
C ARG A 13 -0.24 10.73 -4.59
N SER A 14 -0.54 12.02 -4.52
CA SER A 14 -0.13 12.97 -5.58
C SER A 14 1.39 13.07 -5.71
N HIS A 15 2.15 12.81 -4.64
CA HIS A 15 3.62 12.78 -4.66
C HIS A 15 4.23 11.49 -5.20
N THR A 16 3.43 10.49 -5.60
CA THR A 16 3.94 9.16 -6.02
C THR A 16 5.00 9.25 -7.11
N ARG A 17 4.78 10.07 -8.15
CA ARG A 17 5.73 10.25 -9.26
C ARG A 17 7.06 10.80 -8.77
N THR A 18 7.03 11.84 -7.93
CA THR A 18 8.23 12.44 -7.35
C THR A 18 8.97 11.46 -6.45
N ALA A 19 8.26 10.70 -5.62
CA ALA A 19 8.85 9.68 -4.77
C ALA A 19 9.57 8.59 -5.58
N ILE A 20 8.98 8.13 -6.69
CA ILE A 20 9.62 7.16 -7.60
C ILE A 20 10.91 7.75 -8.20
N ASN A 21 10.87 9.01 -8.66
CA ASN A 21 12.05 9.67 -9.21
C ASN A 21 13.18 9.80 -8.17
N VAL A 22 12.85 10.07 -6.91
CA VAL A 22 13.83 10.09 -5.80
C VAL A 22 14.46 8.72 -5.61
N LEU A 23 13.67 7.63 -5.59
CA LEU A 23 14.21 6.27 -5.49
C LEU A 23 15.15 5.95 -6.66
N VAL A 24 14.79 6.31 -7.89
CA VAL A 24 15.65 6.14 -9.07
C VAL A 24 16.95 6.95 -8.92
N GLY A 25 16.86 8.17 -8.41
CA GLY A 25 18.02 9.03 -8.11
C GLY A 25 18.97 8.38 -7.11
N VAL A 26 18.45 7.90 -5.97
CA VAL A 26 19.24 7.19 -4.94
C VAL A 26 19.89 5.94 -5.52
N MET A 27 19.15 5.12 -6.28
CA MET A 27 19.67 3.89 -6.90
C MET A 27 20.84 4.15 -7.85
N ARG A 28 20.84 5.29 -8.55
CA ARG A 28 21.86 5.69 -9.52
C ARG A 28 23.01 6.52 -8.93
N SER A 29 22.84 7.07 -7.72
CA SER A 29 23.85 7.91 -7.08
C SER A 29 25.08 7.09 -6.68
N LYS A 30 26.28 7.60 -6.99
CA LYS A 30 27.56 7.01 -6.57
C LYS A 30 27.91 7.34 -5.12
N ASP A 31 27.35 8.41 -4.58
CA ASP A 31 27.61 8.89 -3.22
C ASP A 31 26.67 8.23 -2.19
N ALA A 32 25.61 7.58 -2.65
CA ALA A 32 24.72 6.80 -1.79
C ALA A 32 25.40 5.51 -1.33
N THR A 33 25.15 5.11 -0.08
CA THR A 33 25.65 3.83 0.43
C THR A 33 25.10 2.66 -0.39
N HIS A 34 25.85 1.57 -0.46
CA HIS A 34 25.42 0.34 -1.14
C HIS A 34 24.05 -0.14 -0.64
N ALA A 35 23.82 -0.09 0.67
CA ALA A 35 22.54 -0.45 1.28
C ALA A 35 21.38 0.46 0.85
N ALA A 36 21.61 1.77 0.74
CA ALA A 36 20.58 2.72 0.26
C ALA A 36 20.20 2.45 -1.19
N ARG A 37 21.18 2.15 -2.05
CA ARG A 37 20.95 1.79 -3.46
C ARG A 37 20.14 0.51 -3.61
N VAL A 38 20.49 -0.54 -2.85
CA VAL A 38 19.75 -1.81 -2.83
C VAL A 38 18.32 -1.60 -2.32
N SER A 39 18.15 -0.83 -1.24
CA SER A 39 16.83 -0.51 -0.68
C SER A 39 15.95 0.23 -1.70
N ALA A 40 16.52 1.20 -2.42
CA ALA A 40 15.80 1.92 -3.46
C ALA A 40 15.41 1.02 -4.64
N ALA A 41 16.31 0.13 -5.08
CA ALA A 41 16.03 -0.84 -6.14
C ALA A 41 14.89 -1.80 -5.76
N ASN A 42 14.95 -2.39 -4.56
CA ASN A 42 13.89 -3.28 -4.06
C ASN A 42 12.55 -2.54 -3.99
N ALA A 43 12.54 -1.32 -3.46
CA ALA A 43 11.32 -0.51 -3.37
C ALA A 43 10.67 -0.23 -4.73
N ILE A 44 11.45 -0.11 -5.81
CA ILE A 44 10.93 0.04 -7.18
C ILE A 44 10.36 -1.30 -7.68
N LEU A 45 11.11 -2.39 -7.53
CA LEU A 45 10.70 -3.72 -7.99
C LEU A 45 9.42 -4.19 -7.29
N ASP A 46 9.33 -4.01 -5.97
CA ASP A 46 8.17 -4.38 -5.16
C ASP A 46 6.88 -3.68 -5.62
N ARG A 47 7.01 -2.47 -6.20
CA ARG A 47 5.87 -1.69 -6.72
C ARG A 47 5.49 -2.08 -8.15
N GLY A 48 6.47 -2.45 -8.98
CA GLY A 48 6.25 -2.84 -10.37
C GLY A 48 5.78 -4.29 -10.53
N TRP A 49 6.26 -5.17 -9.66
CA TRP A 49 6.09 -6.63 -9.79
C TRP A 49 5.45 -7.28 -8.56
N GLY A 50 5.20 -6.50 -7.51
CA GLY A 50 4.75 -7.02 -6.22
C GLY A 50 5.90 -7.59 -5.39
N LYS A 51 5.56 -8.02 -4.17
CA LYS A 51 6.47 -8.73 -3.27
C LYS A 51 6.58 -10.19 -3.68
N ALA A 52 7.76 -10.78 -3.48
CA ALA A 52 7.94 -12.21 -3.63
C ALA A 52 6.91 -12.97 -2.75
N PRO A 53 6.29 -14.05 -3.26
CA PRO A 53 5.39 -14.88 -2.46
C PRO A 53 6.07 -15.27 -1.15
N GLN A 54 5.49 -14.86 -0.03
CA GLN A 54 6.00 -15.28 1.27
C GLN A 54 5.53 -16.72 1.48
N ALA A 55 6.47 -17.63 1.75
CA ALA A 55 6.10 -18.94 2.25
C ALA A 55 5.45 -18.73 3.62
N LEU A 56 4.13 -18.85 3.69
CA LEU A 56 3.41 -18.84 4.96
C LEU A 56 3.72 -20.17 5.65
N GLY A 57 4.73 -20.15 6.52
CA GLY A 57 5.04 -21.25 7.41
C GLY A 57 4.09 -21.20 8.59
N ASN A 58 3.01 -21.97 8.51
CA ASN A 58 2.10 -22.13 9.64
C ASN A 58 2.80 -23.02 10.65
N GLY A 59 2.99 -22.53 11.88
CA GLY A 59 3.44 -23.38 12.98
C GLY A 59 2.49 -24.55 13.17
N ASP A 60 3.06 -25.76 13.13
CA ASP A 60 2.57 -27.10 13.46
C ASP A 60 1.18 -27.59 13.01
N ASP A 61 0.21 -26.76 12.59
CA ASP A 61 -1.12 -27.23 12.17
C ASP A 61 -1.79 -26.32 11.14
N GLY A 62 -1.11 -26.11 10.00
CA GLY A 62 -1.71 -26.19 8.65
C GLY A 62 -2.93 -25.36 8.23
N ALA A 63 -3.54 -24.50 9.06
CA ALA A 63 -4.71 -23.70 8.69
C ALA A 63 -4.39 -22.21 8.77
N LEU A 64 -4.34 -21.56 7.60
CA LEU A 64 -4.45 -20.11 7.54
C LEU A 64 -5.87 -19.75 7.94
N GLU A 65 -6.10 -19.34 9.18
CA GLU A 65 -7.35 -18.64 9.52
C GLU A 65 -7.35 -17.31 8.78
N LEU A 66 -8.00 -17.28 7.63
CA LEU A 66 -8.27 -16.06 6.88
C LEU A 66 -9.29 -15.24 7.68
N VAL A 67 -8.86 -14.49 8.71
CA VAL A 67 -9.76 -13.77 9.66
C VAL A 67 -10.53 -12.59 9.03
N HIS A 68 -10.49 -12.40 7.71
CA HIS A 68 -11.15 -11.25 7.08
C HIS A 68 -12.40 -11.65 6.30
N ARG A 69 -13.55 -11.66 6.99
CA ARG A 69 -14.89 -11.68 6.36
C ARG A 69 -15.33 -10.23 6.11
N ILE A 70 -15.40 -9.83 4.84
CA ILE A 70 -15.95 -8.54 4.42
C ILE A 70 -17.36 -8.79 3.89
N GLU A 71 -18.39 -8.30 4.60
CA GLU A 71 -19.77 -8.33 4.12
C GLU A 71 -20.19 -6.97 3.59
N ARG A 72 -20.70 -6.94 2.35
CA ARG A 72 -21.34 -5.75 1.77
C ARG A 72 -22.84 -5.98 1.76
N VAL A 73 -23.55 -5.36 2.70
CA VAL A 73 -25.02 -5.36 2.75
C VAL A 73 -25.54 -4.14 2.00
N ILE A 74 -26.32 -4.37 0.95
CA ILE A 74 -27.03 -3.31 0.23
C ILE A 74 -28.34 -3.07 0.99
N VAL A 75 -28.48 -1.90 1.61
CA VAL A 75 -29.72 -1.49 2.30
C VAL A 75 -30.56 -0.67 1.34
N GLN A 76 -31.83 -1.04 1.19
CA GLN A 76 -32.81 -0.25 0.45
C GLN A 76 -33.27 0.90 1.36
N PRO A 77 -33.13 2.17 0.94
CA PRO A 77 -33.49 3.29 1.80
C PRO A 77 -34.99 3.28 2.07
N GLU A 78 -35.36 3.63 3.31
CA GLU A 78 -36.75 3.88 3.70
C GLU A 78 -37.35 4.89 2.70
N THR A 79 -38.46 4.55 2.05
CA THR A 79 -39.22 5.54 1.28
C THR A 79 -39.77 6.57 2.25
N CYS A 80 -39.20 7.78 2.25
CA CYS A 80 -39.86 8.96 2.81
C CYS A 80 -41.19 9.12 2.04
N GLU A 81 -42.30 8.74 2.66
CA GLU A 81 -43.61 9.21 2.22
C GLU A 81 -43.70 10.68 2.63
N ASP A 82 -43.55 11.57 1.64
CA ASP A 82 -43.79 13.00 1.81
C ASP A 82 -45.30 13.24 1.99
N PRO A 83 -45.73 13.98 3.04
CA PRO A 83 -47.11 14.44 3.18
C PRO A 83 -47.46 15.61 2.27
#